data_AF-G3B476-F1
#
_entry.id   AF-G3B476-F1
#
_cell.length_a   1.000
_cell.length_b   1.000
_cell.length_c   1.000
_cell.angle_alpha   90.00
_cell.angle_beta   90.00
_cell.angle_gamma   90.00
#
_symmetry.space_group_name_H-M   'P 1'
#
loop_
_entity.id
_entity.type
_entity.pdbx_description
1 polymer ?
#
loop_
_entity_poly.entity_id
_entity_poly.type
_entity_poly.pdbx_seq_one_letter_code
_entity_poly.pdbx_strand_id
1 'polypeptide(L)'
;MTGDNEGDLSLSKYNGDEDEWDTIKLNSTQITDNQFYNSSSYLTSFDSDQIYIYGGINADDEVSDRLLSLDFNTFVLSNISTTTKPESFYGASNLIAPDSSTQLLIAGKSSQGWLNMFQLATWNFESGWSFKTVAKGGNSINSRQQPLVLPIFNKLDNNSLSTVVNYYHVSKVLVIGGEQNGKSSSPEIAYLDV
;
A
#
# COMPACT_ATOMS: atom_id res chain seq x y z
N MET A 1 21.21 -24.46 -12.72
CA MET A 1 21.70 -23.57 -11.65
C MET A 1 21.23 -22.17 -11.99
N THR A 2 20.00 -21.82 -11.61
CA THR A 2 19.45 -20.47 -11.70
C THR A 2 19.43 -19.93 -10.27
N GLY A 3 20.24 -18.90 -10.03
CA GLY A 3 20.47 -18.34 -8.70
C GLY A 3 19.35 -17.40 -8.30
N ASP A 4 18.20 -17.96 -7.97
CA ASP A 4 17.24 -17.25 -7.13
C ASP A 4 17.73 -17.46 -5.68
N ASN A 5 18.28 -16.42 -5.08
CA ASN A 5 18.61 -16.48 -3.65
C ASN A 5 17.29 -16.56 -2.87
N GLU A 6 17.19 -17.51 -1.95
CA GLU A 6 16.06 -17.61 -1.04
C GLU A 6 15.83 -16.25 -0.35
N GLY A 7 14.67 -15.63 -0.60
CA GLY A 7 14.30 -14.35 0.00
C GLY A 7 14.29 -13.15 -0.96
N ASP A 8 14.67 -13.30 -2.23
CA ASP A 8 14.58 -12.21 -3.21
C ASP A 8 13.13 -11.98 -3.71
N LEU A 9 12.81 -10.72 -4.03
CA LEU A 9 11.55 -10.35 -4.67
C LEU A 9 11.48 -10.96 -6.08
N SER A 10 10.46 -11.75 -6.32
CA SER A 10 10.13 -12.33 -7.63
C SER A 10 8.74 -11.91 -8.08
N LEU A 11 8.52 -11.88 -9.40
CA LEU A 11 7.23 -11.63 -10.01
C LEU A 11 6.82 -12.86 -10.80
N SER A 12 5.59 -13.33 -10.57
CA SER A 12 5.01 -14.43 -11.35
C SER A 12 3.67 -14.01 -11.93
N LYS A 13 3.36 -14.50 -13.12
CA LYS A 13 2.09 -14.28 -13.82
C LYS A 13 1.43 -15.63 -14.04
N TYR A 14 0.15 -15.71 -13.73
CA TYR A 14 -0.65 -16.89 -14.03
C TYR A 14 -1.07 -16.88 -15.51
N ASN A 15 -0.80 -17.98 -16.21
CA ASN A 15 -1.25 -18.26 -17.57
C ASN A 15 -2.48 -19.18 -17.52
N GLY A 16 -3.66 -18.60 -17.79
CA GLY A 16 -4.92 -19.34 -17.72
C GLY A 16 -5.16 -20.32 -18.87
N ASP A 17 -4.45 -20.19 -19.99
CA ASP A 17 -4.57 -21.12 -21.13
C ASP A 17 -3.81 -22.42 -20.85
N GLU A 18 -2.70 -22.33 -20.13
CA GLU A 18 -1.82 -23.45 -19.79
C GLU A 18 -2.04 -23.98 -18.36
N ASP A 19 -2.78 -23.24 -17.53
CA ASP A 19 -2.96 -23.50 -16.09
C ASP A 19 -1.63 -23.54 -15.32
N GLU A 20 -0.72 -22.63 -15.68
CA GLU A 20 0.66 -22.59 -15.15
C GLU A 20 1.04 -21.19 -14.66
N TRP A 21 2.06 -21.11 -13.80
CA TRP A 21 2.66 -19.85 -13.35
C TRP A 21 3.99 -19.61 -14.04
N ASP A 22 4.07 -18.51 -14.79
CA ASP A 22 5.29 -18.05 -15.44
C ASP A 22 6.05 -17.08 -14.53
N THR A 23 7.32 -17.37 -14.28
CA THR A 23 8.21 -16.41 -13.60
C THR A 23 8.61 -15.31 -14.57
N ILE A 24 8.32 -14.06 -14.23
CA ILE A 24 8.76 -12.88 -14.96
C ILE A 24 10.11 -12.45 -14.41
N LYS A 25 11.11 -12.40 -15.30
CA LYS A 25 12.44 -11.90 -14.96
C LYS A 25 12.40 -10.38 -14.79
N LEU A 26 12.56 -9.92 -13.56
CA LEU A 26 12.71 -8.50 -13.25
C LEU A 26 14.10 -8.00 -13.68
N ASN A 27 14.15 -6.80 -14.25
CA ASN A 27 15.40 -6.08 -14.44
C ASN A 27 15.72 -5.26 -13.18
N SER A 28 16.51 -5.87 -12.30
CA SER A 28 16.94 -5.31 -11.01
C SER A 28 18.38 -4.77 -11.02
N THR A 29 18.98 -4.56 -12.20
CA THR A 29 20.39 -4.12 -12.32
C THR A 29 20.68 -2.76 -11.65
N GLN A 30 19.64 -1.98 -11.36
CA GLN A 30 19.72 -0.66 -10.73
C GLN A 30 19.40 -0.68 -9.23
N ILE A 31 19.16 -1.84 -8.62
CA ILE A 31 18.89 -1.94 -7.18
C ILE A 31 19.97 -2.77 -6.48
N THR A 32 20.36 -2.31 -5.30
CA THR A 32 21.35 -2.97 -4.44
C THR A 32 20.72 -3.93 -3.45
N ASP A 33 19.43 -3.76 -3.18
CA ASP A 33 18.64 -4.57 -2.28
C ASP A 33 17.37 -5.00 -3.02
N ASN A 34 17.34 -6.28 -3.39
CA ASN A 34 16.23 -6.95 -4.04
C ASN A 34 15.49 -7.91 -3.09
N GLN A 35 15.74 -7.83 -1.77
CA GLN A 35 15.09 -8.71 -0.81
C GLN A 35 13.57 -8.47 -0.78
N PHE A 36 12.82 -9.53 -0.51
CA PHE A 36 11.40 -9.49 -0.24
C PHE A 36 11.16 -9.03 1.20
N TYR A 37 10.29 -8.02 1.35
CA TYR A 37 9.81 -7.55 2.64
C TYR A 37 8.33 -7.96 2.79
N ASN A 38 8.01 -8.62 3.88
CA ASN A 38 6.64 -9.02 4.15
C ASN A 38 5.80 -7.81 4.57
N SER A 39 4.50 -7.85 4.29
CA SER A 39 3.53 -6.82 4.71
C SER A 39 3.90 -5.39 4.25
N SER A 40 4.57 -5.25 3.10
CA SER A 40 4.74 -3.98 2.40
C SER A 40 3.42 -3.44 1.88
N SER A 41 3.33 -2.12 1.68
CA SER A 41 2.20 -1.50 0.99
C SER A 41 2.47 -1.42 -0.51
N TYR A 42 1.49 -1.86 -1.31
CA TYR A 42 1.55 -1.87 -2.77
C TYR A 42 0.65 -0.76 -3.31
N LEU A 43 1.26 0.25 -3.90
CA LEU A 43 0.62 1.47 -4.31
C LEU A 43 0.39 1.42 -5.83
N THR A 44 -0.88 1.38 -6.25
CA THR A 44 -1.34 1.36 -7.64
C THR A 44 -2.17 2.60 -8.05
N SER A 45 -2.24 2.89 -9.35
CA SER A 45 -3.13 3.91 -9.92
C SER A 45 -4.05 3.28 -10.97
N PHE A 46 -5.14 3.97 -11.32
CA PHE A 46 -6.04 3.53 -12.40
C PHE A 46 -5.47 3.75 -13.81
N ASP A 47 -4.50 4.65 -13.94
CA ASP A 47 -3.98 5.18 -15.21
C ASP A 47 -2.47 4.98 -15.38
N SER A 48 -1.86 4.16 -14.53
CA SER A 48 -0.42 3.89 -14.56
C SER A 48 -0.12 2.39 -14.50
N ASP A 49 0.78 1.95 -15.38
CA ASP A 49 1.38 0.62 -15.35
C ASP A 49 2.53 0.52 -14.33
N GLN A 50 2.73 1.57 -13.52
CA GLN A 50 3.73 1.60 -12.47
C GLN A 50 3.10 1.26 -11.12
N ILE A 51 3.74 0.38 -10.37
CA ILE A 51 3.41 0.08 -8.99
C ILE A 51 4.56 0.54 -8.11
N TYR A 52 4.24 1.14 -6.97
CA TYR A 52 5.24 1.42 -5.94
C TYR A 52 5.09 0.45 -4.77
N ILE A 53 6.20 0.02 -4.21
CA ILE A 53 6.24 -0.89 -3.06
C ILE A 53 6.95 -0.16 -1.94
N TYR A 54 6.26 0.06 -0.82
CA TYR A 54 6.81 0.80 0.31
C TYR A 54 6.85 -0.05 1.58
N GLY A 55 8.00 0.02 2.24
CA GLY A 55 8.23 -0.53 3.57
C GLY A 55 8.09 -2.04 3.65
N GLY A 56 7.53 -2.53 4.74
CA GLY A 56 7.49 -3.95 5.09
C GLY A 56 8.55 -4.34 6.11
N ILE A 57 8.60 -5.63 6.43
CA ILE A 57 9.48 -6.21 7.44
C ILE A 57 10.24 -7.41 6.83
N ASN A 58 11.56 -7.48 7.06
CA ASN A 58 12.36 -8.62 6.60
C ASN A 58 12.33 -9.78 7.62
N ALA A 59 13.07 -10.85 7.32
CA ALA A 59 13.17 -12.03 8.19
C ALA A 59 13.86 -11.75 9.53
N ASP A 60 14.60 -10.65 9.65
CA ASP A 60 15.33 -10.23 10.86
C ASP A 60 14.52 -9.21 11.72
N ASP A 61 13.22 -9.09 11.46
CA ASP A 61 12.30 -8.13 12.10
C ASP A 61 12.67 -6.64 11.87
N GLU A 62 13.48 -6.34 10.85
CA GLU A 62 13.83 -4.97 10.50
C GLU A 62 12.76 -4.34 9.62
N VAL A 63 12.25 -3.19 10.07
CA VAL A 63 11.21 -2.44 9.35
C VAL A 63 11.86 -1.47 8.37
N SER A 64 11.51 -1.62 7.10
CA SER A 64 12.07 -0.83 6.00
C SER A 64 11.26 0.42 5.69
N ASP A 65 11.94 1.46 5.19
CA ASP A 65 11.34 2.61 4.51
C ASP A 65 11.66 2.63 3.01
N ARG A 66 12.13 1.50 2.47
CA ARG A 66 12.48 1.34 1.06
C ARG A 66 11.23 1.58 0.20
N LEU A 67 11.40 2.43 -0.80
CA LEU A 67 10.42 2.68 -1.84
C LEU A 67 10.97 2.16 -3.18
N LEU A 68 10.34 1.11 -3.70
CA LEU A 68 10.62 0.59 -5.02
C LEU A 68 9.55 1.06 -5.99
N SER A 69 9.92 1.22 -7.26
CA SER A 69 8.97 1.27 -8.37
C SER A 69 9.19 0.11 -9.31
N LEU A 70 8.10 -0.52 -9.73
CA LEU A 70 8.07 -1.53 -10.79
C LEU A 70 7.22 -1.01 -11.95
N ASP A 71 7.83 -0.92 -13.13
CA ASP A 71 7.14 -0.64 -14.39
C ASP A 71 6.73 -1.96 -15.05
N PHE A 72 5.43 -2.20 -15.24
CA PHE A 72 4.92 -3.44 -15.82
C PHE A 72 5.06 -3.53 -17.34
N ASN A 73 5.38 -2.44 -18.04
CA ASN A 73 5.69 -2.48 -19.47
C ASN A 73 7.13 -2.95 -19.73
N THR A 74 8.06 -2.54 -18.86
CA THR A 74 9.50 -2.82 -19.03
C THR A 74 10.05 -3.86 -18.05
N PHE A 75 9.28 -4.21 -17.02
CA PHE A 75 9.68 -5.04 -15.87
C PHE A 75 10.96 -4.54 -15.18
N VAL A 76 11.22 -3.23 -15.25
CA VAL A 76 12.33 -2.58 -14.56
C VAL A 76 11.92 -2.29 -13.12
N LEU A 77 12.76 -2.75 -12.18
CA LEU A 77 12.63 -2.48 -10.77
C LEU A 77 13.69 -1.46 -10.36
N SER A 78 13.27 -0.35 -9.75
CA SER A 78 14.15 0.76 -9.38
C SER A 78 13.91 1.21 -7.95
N ASN A 79 14.97 1.66 -7.28
CA ASN A 79 14.87 2.40 -6.02
C ASN A 79 14.44 3.84 -6.31
N ILE A 80 13.46 4.33 -5.57
CA ILE A 80 12.97 5.71 -5.67
C ILE A 80 13.22 6.38 -4.32
N SER A 81 13.65 7.64 -4.36
CA SER A 81 13.73 8.48 -3.17
C SER A 81 12.84 9.71 -3.36
N THR A 82 12.21 10.12 -2.26
CA THR A 82 11.37 11.31 -2.20
C THR A 82 11.89 12.23 -1.10
N THR A 83 11.64 13.53 -1.23
CA THR A 83 12.03 14.52 -0.21
C THR A 83 11.23 14.39 1.08
N THR A 84 9.99 13.92 0.95
CA THR A 84 9.08 13.62 2.06
C THR A 84 8.74 12.15 2.02
N LYS A 85 8.75 11.48 3.18
CA LYS A 85 8.30 10.10 3.32
C LYS A 85 7.77 9.86 4.74
N PRO A 86 6.84 8.91 4.93
CA PRO A 86 6.47 8.45 6.25
C PRO A 86 7.64 7.74 6.95
N GLU A 87 7.48 7.48 8.24
CA GLU A 87 8.35 6.56 8.98
C GLU A 87 8.27 5.15 8.39
N SER A 88 9.31 4.34 8.54
CA SER A 88 9.26 2.92 8.14
C SER A 88 8.10 2.20 8.83
N PHE A 89 7.31 1.44 8.07
CA PHE A 89 6.20 0.66 8.63
C PHE A 89 5.92 -0.60 7.82
N TYR A 90 5.12 -1.49 8.42
CA TYR A 90 4.59 -2.69 7.80
C TYR A 90 3.17 -2.99 8.26
N GLY A 91 2.45 -3.77 7.47
CA GLY A 91 1.09 -4.23 7.78
C GLY A 91 0.03 -3.12 7.73
N ALA A 92 0.33 -1.99 7.10
CA ALA A 92 -0.70 -1.01 6.77
C ALA A 92 -1.56 -1.55 5.60
N SER A 93 -2.82 -1.11 5.56
CA SER A 93 -3.67 -1.35 4.39
C SER A 93 -3.85 -0.06 3.63
N ASN A 94 -3.98 -0.16 2.32
CA ASN A 94 -4.14 0.98 1.43
C ASN A 94 -5.36 0.83 0.52
N LEU A 95 -5.92 1.97 0.14
CA LEU A 95 -6.99 2.06 -0.85
C LEU A 95 -6.89 3.40 -1.59
N ILE A 96 -7.53 3.49 -2.75
CA ILE A 96 -7.61 4.73 -3.52
C ILE A 96 -8.61 5.68 -2.83
N ALA A 97 -8.11 6.78 -2.27
CA ALA A 97 -8.86 7.83 -1.59
C ALA A 97 -7.97 9.05 -1.31
N PRO A 98 -8.54 10.27 -1.20
CA PRO A 98 -9.96 10.59 -1.34
C PRO A 98 -10.45 10.61 -2.79
N ASP A 99 -9.54 10.68 -3.75
CA ASP A 99 -9.80 10.78 -5.18
C ASP A 99 -9.12 9.64 -5.95
N SER A 100 -9.29 9.60 -7.28
CA SER A 100 -8.76 8.54 -8.14
C SER A 100 -7.23 8.54 -8.30
N SER A 101 -6.54 9.59 -7.87
CA SER A 101 -5.09 9.77 -8.07
C SER A 101 -4.27 9.56 -6.80
N THR A 102 -4.95 9.41 -5.67
CA THR A 102 -4.35 9.35 -4.34
C THR A 102 -4.67 8.04 -3.68
N GLN A 103 -3.67 7.41 -3.07
CA GLN A 103 -3.88 6.30 -2.16
C GLN A 103 -3.68 6.73 -0.73
N LEU A 104 -4.61 6.30 0.11
CA LEU A 104 -4.58 6.51 1.55
C LEU A 104 -4.07 5.24 2.23
N LEU A 105 -3.06 5.40 3.09
CA LEU A 105 -2.53 4.32 3.90
C LEU A 105 -3.07 4.41 5.32
N ILE A 106 -3.57 3.29 5.84
CA ILE A 106 -4.31 3.22 7.09
C ILE A 106 -3.65 2.18 8.00
N ALA A 107 -3.40 2.62 9.24
CA ALA A 107 -2.80 1.82 10.30
C ALA A 107 -1.37 1.35 9.95
N GLY A 108 -0.92 0.25 10.55
CA GLY A 108 0.44 -0.28 10.43
C GLY A 108 1.28 -0.06 11.70
N LYS A 109 2.45 -0.70 11.70
CA LYS A 109 3.41 -0.69 12.82
C LYS A 109 4.80 -0.30 12.31
N SER A 110 5.47 0.58 13.05
CA SER A 110 6.87 0.97 12.85
C SER A 110 7.77 0.34 13.91
N SER A 111 9.08 0.60 13.81
CA SER A 111 10.03 0.25 14.87
C SER A 111 9.81 1.05 16.16
N GLN A 112 9.24 2.26 16.07
CA GLN A 112 8.96 3.14 17.20
C GLN A 112 7.56 2.97 17.80
N GLY A 113 6.68 2.20 17.16
CA GLY A 113 5.36 1.89 17.70
C GLY A 113 4.28 1.77 16.64
N TRP A 114 3.08 2.16 17.01
CA TRP A 114 1.90 2.07 16.14
C TRP A 114 1.73 3.35 15.33
N LEU A 115 1.41 3.22 14.04
CA LEU A 115 1.13 4.38 13.21
C LEU A 115 -0.13 5.09 13.69
N ASN A 116 -0.09 6.42 13.61
CA ASN A 116 -1.15 7.29 14.09
C ASN A 116 -2.40 7.20 13.18
N MET A 117 -3.57 6.96 13.77
CA MET A 117 -4.85 6.91 13.05
C MET A 117 -5.48 8.30 12.80
N PHE A 118 -4.86 9.39 13.30
CA PHE A 118 -5.32 10.76 13.10
C PHE A 118 -4.57 11.51 11.99
N GLN A 119 -3.39 11.04 11.60
CA GLN A 119 -2.62 11.60 10.49
C GLN A 119 -2.14 10.44 9.63
N LEU A 120 -2.80 10.27 8.49
CA LEU A 120 -2.60 9.16 7.58
C LEU A 120 -1.65 9.58 6.47
N ALA A 121 -0.75 8.68 6.09
CA ALA A 121 0.08 8.88 4.92
C ALA A 121 -0.75 8.73 3.64
N THR A 122 -0.42 9.53 2.64
CA THR A 122 -1.03 9.47 1.31
C THR A 122 0.05 9.40 0.25
N TRP A 123 -0.17 8.61 -0.79
CA TRP A 123 0.67 8.54 -1.97
C TRP A 123 -0.10 9.05 -3.18
N ASN A 124 0.40 10.10 -3.82
CA ASN A 124 -0.08 10.56 -5.10
C ASN A 124 0.99 10.28 -6.17
N PHE A 125 0.58 9.81 -7.34
CA PHE A 125 1.52 9.37 -8.38
C PHE A 125 2.29 10.51 -9.04
N GLU A 126 1.77 11.73 -8.99
CA GLU A 126 2.41 12.91 -9.55
C GLU A 126 3.28 13.64 -8.51
N SER A 127 2.83 13.69 -7.25
CA SER A 127 3.47 14.49 -6.21
C SER A 127 4.17 13.70 -5.10
N GLY A 128 4.04 12.37 -5.07
CA GLY A 128 4.62 11.49 -4.06
C GLY A 128 3.90 11.55 -2.70
N TRP A 129 4.65 11.43 -1.61
CA TRP A 129 4.12 11.35 -0.26
C TRP A 129 3.57 12.68 0.26
N SER A 130 2.39 12.62 0.89
CA SER A 130 1.81 13.68 1.70
C SER A 130 1.10 13.08 2.92
N PHE A 131 0.50 13.92 3.78
CA PHE A 131 -0.22 13.47 4.96
C PHE A 131 -1.59 14.14 5.06
N LYS A 132 -2.60 13.35 5.44
CA LYS A 132 -3.97 13.82 5.63
C LYS A 132 -4.40 13.64 7.07
N THR A 133 -4.92 14.70 7.67
CA THR A 133 -5.52 14.64 9.01
C THR A 133 -6.96 14.13 8.91
N VAL A 134 -7.27 13.11 9.70
CA VAL A 134 -8.63 12.55 9.84
C VAL A 134 -9.37 13.33 10.92
N ALA A 135 -10.66 13.59 10.71
CA ALA A 135 -11.47 14.30 11.70
C ALA A 135 -11.49 13.53 13.03
N LYS A 136 -11.24 14.24 14.15
CA LYS A 136 -11.31 13.66 15.49
C LYS A 136 -12.78 13.53 15.91
N GLY A 137 -13.30 12.31 15.91
CA GLY A 137 -14.53 11.98 16.63
C GLY A 137 -14.31 11.89 18.15
N GLY A 138 -15.37 11.60 18.90
CA GLY A 138 -15.30 11.40 20.36
C GLY A 138 -14.65 10.08 20.81
N ASN A 139 -14.48 9.12 19.89
CA ASN A 139 -13.91 7.80 20.17
C ASN A 139 -12.54 7.64 19.50
N SER A 140 -11.56 7.09 20.22
CA SER A 140 -10.25 6.74 19.68
C SER A 140 -10.33 5.42 18.89
N ILE A 141 -9.73 5.40 17.70
CA ILE A 141 -9.56 4.18 16.91
C ILE A 141 -8.11 3.75 17.06
N ASN A 142 -7.86 2.55 17.59
CA ASN A 142 -6.50 2.05 17.69
C ASN A 142 -5.95 1.72 16.31
N SER A 143 -4.64 1.92 16.16
CA SER A 143 -3.89 1.33 15.05
C SER A 143 -3.87 -0.19 15.12
N ARG A 144 -3.42 -0.81 14.03
CA ARG A 144 -3.55 -2.25 13.77
C ARG A 144 -2.73 -2.66 12.56
N GLN A 145 -2.37 -3.93 12.48
CA GLN A 145 -1.81 -4.56 11.29
C GLN A 145 -2.90 -5.27 10.51
N GLN A 146 -2.77 -5.25 9.18
CA GLN A 146 -3.57 -5.96 8.20
C GLN A 146 -5.10 -5.76 8.36
N PRO A 147 -5.60 -4.53 8.59
CA PRO A 147 -7.04 -4.32 8.59
C PRO A 147 -7.63 -4.49 7.18
N LEU A 148 -8.87 -4.94 7.08
CA LEU A 148 -9.63 -4.73 5.84
C LEU A 148 -10.12 -3.29 5.81
N VAL A 149 -9.83 -2.58 4.72
CA VAL A 149 -10.26 -1.20 4.52
C VAL A 149 -11.14 -1.09 3.27
N LEU A 150 -12.31 -0.47 3.40
CA LEU A 150 -13.29 -0.37 2.33
C LEU A 150 -13.69 1.10 2.10
N PRO A 151 -13.62 1.60 0.85
CA PRO A 151 -14.05 2.95 0.54
C PRO A 151 -15.58 3.06 0.59
N ILE A 152 -16.08 4.16 1.15
CA ILE A 152 -17.49 4.54 1.12
C ILE A 152 -17.61 5.81 0.26
N PHE A 153 -18.23 5.66 -0.90
CA PHE A 153 -18.45 6.71 -1.89
C PHE A 153 -19.85 6.58 -2.50
N ASN A 154 -20.31 7.66 -3.12
CA ASN A 154 -21.59 7.64 -3.81
C ASN A 154 -21.52 6.78 -5.07
N LYS A 155 -22.62 6.13 -5.42
CA LYS A 155 -22.73 5.39 -6.69
C LYS A 155 -22.36 6.31 -7.86
N LEU A 156 -21.44 5.84 -8.71
CA LEU A 156 -21.12 6.50 -9.98
C LEU A 156 -22.18 6.18 -11.03
N ASP A 157 -22.41 7.12 -11.95
CA ASP A 157 -23.41 6.95 -13.02
C ASP A 157 -23.07 5.78 -13.96
N ASN A 158 -21.78 5.54 -14.19
CA ASN A 158 -21.25 4.42 -14.98
C ASN A 158 -19.79 4.12 -14.57
N ASN A 159 -19.19 3.12 -15.22
CA ASN A 159 -17.82 2.64 -14.96
C ASN A 159 -16.77 3.13 -15.96
N SER A 160 -17.05 4.17 -16.75
CA SER A 160 -16.04 4.73 -17.65
C SER A 160 -14.89 5.33 -16.85
N LEU A 161 -13.66 5.24 -17.38
CA LEU A 161 -12.48 5.86 -16.77
C LEU A 161 -12.71 7.36 -16.52
N SER A 162 -13.34 8.06 -17.47
CA SER A 162 -13.68 9.47 -17.32
C SER A 162 -14.64 9.74 -16.14
N THR A 163 -15.59 8.84 -15.88
CA THR A 163 -16.51 8.99 -14.74
C THR A 163 -15.79 8.74 -13.43
N VAL A 164 -14.94 7.73 -13.37
CA VAL A 164 -14.12 7.42 -12.18
C VAL A 164 -13.19 8.59 -11.87
N VAL A 165 -12.40 9.05 -12.84
CA VAL A 165 -11.41 10.12 -12.63
C VAL A 165 -12.04 11.42 -12.15
N ASN A 166 -13.23 11.77 -12.65
CA ASN A 166 -13.85 13.07 -12.34
C ASN A 166 -14.79 13.04 -11.14
N TYR A 167 -15.37 11.88 -10.79
CA TYR A 167 -16.46 11.80 -9.81
C TYR A 167 -16.23 10.77 -8.70
N TYR A 168 -15.17 9.97 -8.76
CA TYR A 168 -14.79 9.11 -7.64
C TYR A 168 -14.30 9.95 -6.48
N HIS A 169 -15.08 9.99 -5.41
CA HIS A 169 -14.75 10.72 -4.20
C HIS A 169 -15.15 9.91 -2.96
N VAL A 170 -14.14 9.47 -2.22
CA VAL A 170 -14.30 8.75 -0.95
C VAL A 170 -14.33 9.77 0.17
N SER A 171 -15.43 9.81 0.91
CA SER A 171 -15.59 10.68 2.09
C SER A 171 -15.40 9.92 3.41
N LYS A 172 -15.53 8.59 3.36
CA LYS A 172 -15.41 7.72 4.53
C LYS A 172 -14.73 6.43 4.16
N VAL A 173 -13.96 5.90 5.09
CA VAL A 173 -13.37 4.56 4.99
C VAL A 173 -13.86 3.71 6.13
N LEU A 174 -14.38 2.52 5.83
CA LEU A 174 -14.67 1.50 6.82
C LEU A 174 -13.40 0.69 7.10
N VAL A 175 -13.04 0.57 8.36
CA VAL A 175 -11.90 -0.22 8.85
C VAL A 175 -12.47 -1.41 9.63
N ILE A 176 -12.13 -2.62 9.21
CA ILE A 176 -12.64 -3.88 9.77
C ILE A 176 -11.48 -4.76 10.21
N GLY A 177 -11.57 -5.27 11.44
CA GLY A 177 -10.61 -6.22 12.00
C GLY A 177 -9.22 -5.62 12.15
N GLY A 178 -8.22 -6.45 11.87
CA GLY A 178 -6.81 -6.17 12.07
C GLY A 178 -6.34 -6.49 13.48
N GLU A 179 -5.03 -6.65 13.62
CA GLU A 179 -4.41 -7.11 14.86
C GLU A 179 -3.57 -6.04 15.53
N GLN A 180 -3.62 -6.01 16.86
CA GLN A 180 -2.77 -5.22 17.71
C GLN A 180 -2.13 -6.13 18.76
N ASN A 181 -0.82 -6.38 18.65
CA ASN A 181 -0.07 -7.28 19.54
C ASN A 181 -0.65 -8.70 19.62
N GLY A 182 -1.00 -9.29 18.46
CA GLY A 182 -1.55 -10.65 18.37
C GLY A 182 -2.98 -10.80 18.91
N LYS A 183 -3.72 -9.69 19.04
CA LYS A 183 -5.14 -9.65 19.45
C LYS A 183 -5.93 -8.79 18.48
N SER A 184 -7.24 -9.01 18.38
CA SER A 184 -8.12 -8.13 17.62
C SER A 184 -8.00 -6.68 18.09
N SER A 185 -7.85 -5.74 17.15
CA SER A 185 -7.79 -4.31 17.46
C SER A 185 -9.17 -3.76 17.84
N SER A 186 -9.19 -2.75 18.70
CA SER A 186 -10.42 -2.10 19.17
C SER A 186 -10.55 -0.65 18.65
N PRO A 187 -11.73 -0.22 18.19
CA PRO A 187 -12.89 -1.08 17.92
C PRO A 187 -12.62 -2.01 16.73
N GLU A 188 -13.29 -3.17 16.70
CA GLU A 188 -13.15 -4.15 15.61
C GLU A 188 -13.67 -3.59 14.29
N ILE A 189 -14.67 -2.71 14.35
CA ILE A 189 -15.20 -2.00 13.18
C ILE A 189 -15.20 -0.51 13.51
N ALA A 190 -14.64 0.30 12.62
CA ALA A 190 -14.61 1.74 12.72
C ALA A 190 -14.85 2.38 11.36
N TYR A 191 -15.29 3.63 11.32
CA TYR A 191 -15.18 4.44 10.11
C TYR A 191 -14.30 5.67 10.35
N LEU A 192 -13.58 6.09 9.32
CA LEU A 192 -12.74 7.29 9.30
C LEU A 192 -13.34 8.26 8.30
N ASP A 193 -13.54 9.51 8.71
CA ASP A 193 -13.92 10.59 7.78
C ASP A 193 -12.65 11.08 7.08
N VAL A 194 -12.54 10.80 5.78
CA VAL A 194 -11.35 11.09 4.97
C VAL A 194 -11.64 12.22 4.01
#